data_AF-A0A7C6B4S8-F1
#
_entry.id   AF-A0A7C6B4S8-F1
#
_cell.length_a   1.000
_cell.length_b   1.000
_cell.length_c   1.000
_cell.angle_alpha   90.00
_cell.angle_beta   90.00
_cell.angle_gamma   90.00
#
_symmetry.space_group_name_H-M   'P 1'
#
loop_
_entity.id
_entity.type
_entity.pdbx_description
1 polymer ?
#
loop_
_entity_poly.entity_id
_entity_poly.type
_entity_poly.pdbx_seq_one_letter_code
_entity_poly.pdbx_strand_id
1 'polypeptide(L)'
;MTLPIAWKRSFTLAILLLSTPPPCSIPAAENGRPEDTRPPARRAGSSLFPHDGLPAFPGGERLSSSSPVAPGASTAGDDPFAGQSELSLDRLVTEVERRNPSLQAMIAAWSAAAERYPQVVSLDDPMFEFMVATAHAGTNDGMGYSYQLSQAIPWPGKRQLRGAAAAAEADAARGEIVATRLQLAEAARTAFYQYYLACRQLEVNQRVSGLMREFRDIAQSKYEVSQAMQQDVLQAEVELAELAGRRAELVRDQRVATARINTLLHRAVDYPLPPPP
;
A
#
# COMPACT_ATOMS: atom_id res chain seq x y z
N MET A 1 -54.95 19.56 17.06
CA MET A 1 -55.56 18.73 15.99
C MET A 1 -54.44 18.36 15.03
N THR A 2 -53.70 17.29 15.35
CA THR A 2 -53.87 15.88 14.88
C THR A 2 -53.01 15.59 13.64
N LEU A 3 -51.76 15.18 13.91
CA LEU A 3 -51.11 13.87 13.62
C LEU A 3 -51.55 13.05 12.37
N PRO A 4 -50.71 12.08 11.91
CA PRO A 4 -50.35 11.82 10.53
C PRO A 4 -50.81 10.43 10.05
N ILE A 5 -50.57 10.11 8.77
CA ILE A 5 -50.83 8.80 8.15
C ILE A 5 -49.57 8.47 7.35
N ALA A 6 -48.67 7.53 7.69
CA ALA A 6 -48.76 6.11 8.04
C ALA A 6 -49.07 5.18 6.86
N TRP A 7 -48.32 4.06 6.84
CA TRP A 7 -48.42 2.84 6.00
C TRP A 7 -47.71 2.85 4.63
N LYS A 8 -47.00 1.80 4.19
CA LYS A 8 -46.96 0.41 4.69
C LYS A 8 -45.68 -0.30 4.26
N ARG A 9 -45.17 -1.13 5.16
CA ARG A 9 -44.18 -2.19 4.94
C ARG A 9 -44.71 -3.24 3.96
N SER A 10 -43.86 -3.72 3.06
CA SER A 10 -43.94 -5.08 2.50
C SER A 10 -42.56 -5.68 2.40
N PHE A 11 -42.34 -6.66 3.26
CA PHE A 11 -41.31 -7.69 3.19
C PHE A 11 -41.45 -8.46 1.87
N THR A 12 -40.34 -8.74 1.18
CA THR A 12 -40.24 -9.93 0.34
C THR A 12 -38.90 -10.59 0.60
N LEU A 13 -39.02 -11.79 1.13
CA LEU A 13 -38.01 -12.76 1.50
C LEU A 13 -37.42 -13.34 0.19
N ALA A 14 -36.13 -13.14 -0.06
CA ALA A 14 -35.40 -13.86 -1.10
C ALA A 14 -34.24 -14.62 -0.45
N ILE A 15 -34.52 -15.88 -0.14
CA ILE A 15 -33.58 -16.92 0.26
C ILE A 15 -32.78 -17.29 -1.00
N LEU A 16 -31.46 -17.05 -0.99
CA LEU A 16 -30.53 -17.60 -1.98
C LEU A 16 -29.28 -18.13 -1.27
N LEU A 17 -29.39 -19.42 -0.96
CA LEU A 17 -28.38 -20.47 -0.88
C LEU A 17 -26.90 -20.03 -0.94
N LEU A 18 -26.24 -20.26 0.19
CA LEU A 18 -24.80 -20.50 0.33
C LEU A 18 -24.29 -21.44 -0.78
N SER A 19 -23.41 -20.93 -1.64
CA SER A 19 -22.51 -21.74 -2.46
C SER A 19 -21.14 -21.74 -1.78
N THR A 20 -20.87 -22.83 -1.07
CA THR A 20 -19.56 -23.16 -0.48
C THR A 20 -18.61 -23.66 -1.59
N PRO A 21 -17.35 -23.19 -1.65
CA PRO A 21 -16.37 -23.73 -2.61
C PRO A 21 -15.84 -25.10 -2.16
N PRO A 22 -15.51 -26.02 -3.11
CA PRO A 22 -14.96 -27.34 -2.78
C PRO A 22 -13.49 -27.28 -2.33
N PRO A 23 -13.03 -28.21 -1.47
CA PRO A 23 -11.64 -28.26 -0.99
C PRO A 23 -10.66 -28.79 -2.05
N CYS A 24 -9.50 -28.16 -2.11
CA CYS A 24 -8.31 -28.62 -2.83
C CYS A 24 -7.90 -30.04 -2.39
N SER A 25 -7.88 -30.97 -3.33
CA SER A 25 -7.21 -32.26 -3.21
C SER A 25 -5.79 -32.16 -3.77
N ILE A 26 -4.80 -32.16 -2.88
CA ILE A 26 -3.38 -32.33 -3.20
C ILE A 26 -3.08 -33.83 -3.09
N PRO A 27 -2.63 -34.53 -4.15
CA PRO A 27 -2.18 -35.91 -4.01
C PRO A 27 -0.81 -35.95 -3.33
N ALA A 28 -0.72 -36.80 -2.30
CA ALA A 28 0.49 -37.14 -1.57
C ALA A 28 1.51 -37.80 -2.50
N ALA A 29 2.73 -37.25 -2.54
CA ALA A 29 3.89 -37.87 -3.18
C ALA A 29 4.46 -38.94 -2.24
N GLU A 30 4.44 -40.18 -2.73
CA GLU A 30 4.88 -41.39 -2.06
C GLU A 30 6.40 -41.61 -2.22
N ASN A 31 7.05 -41.88 -1.08
CA ASN A 31 8.29 -42.61 -0.83
C ASN A 31 9.51 -42.47 -1.76
N GLY A 32 10.61 -41.99 -1.15
CA GLY A 32 11.93 -41.91 -1.76
C GLY A 32 12.67 -43.24 -1.94
N ARG A 33 13.57 -43.22 -2.92
CA ARG A 33 14.82 -43.97 -2.98
C ARG A 33 15.93 -43.00 -3.41
N PRO A 34 17.11 -42.99 -2.79
CA PRO A 34 18.24 -42.22 -3.29
C PRO A 34 18.96 -43.03 -4.37
N GLU A 35 18.92 -42.55 -5.62
CA GLU A 35 19.84 -43.02 -6.67
C GLU A 35 21.12 -42.18 -6.67
N ASP A 36 22.21 -42.91 -6.46
CA ASP A 36 23.61 -42.51 -6.49
C ASP A 36 24.02 -42.17 -7.92
N THR A 37 24.36 -40.89 -8.18
CA THR A 37 25.11 -40.53 -9.40
C THR A 37 26.14 -39.44 -9.10
N ARG A 38 27.38 -39.88 -8.88
CA ARG A 38 28.58 -39.03 -8.99
C ARG A 38 28.79 -38.60 -10.45
N PRO A 39 29.05 -37.31 -10.75
CA PRO A 39 29.58 -36.92 -12.06
C PRO A 39 31.11 -37.10 -12.11
N PRO A 40 31.69 -37.53 -13.25
CA PRO A 40 33.13 -37.73 -13.38
C PRO A 40 33.91 -36.43 -13.60
N ALA A 41 35.10 -36.38 -13.00
CA ALA A 41 36.08 -35.30 -13.13
C ALA A 41 36.56 -35.14 -14.58
N ARG A 42 36.45 -33.93 -15.14
CA ARG A 42 37.01 -33.58 -16.44
C ARG A 42 38.42 -33.02 -16.27
N ARG A 43 39.39 -33.75 -16.84
CA ARG A 43 40.82 -33.44 -16.91
C ARG A 43 41.08 -32.08 -17.54
N ALA A 44 42.05 -31.38 -16.94
CA ALA A 44 42.75 -30.25 -17.54
C ALA A 44 43.46 -30.68 -18.83
N GLY A 45 43.28 -29.88 -19.88
CA GLY A 45 43.97 -30.01 -21.16
C GLY A 45 44.26 -28.60 -21.68
N SER A 46 45.53 -28.22 -21.61
CA SER A 46 46.15 -27.05 -22.20
C SER A 46 45.95 -26.98 -23.71
N SER A 47 45.75 -25.78 -24.27
CA SER A 47 46.61 -25.27 -25.35
C SER A 47 46.22 -23.86 -25.80
N LEU A 48 47.27 -23.04 -25.89
CA LEU A 48 47.61 -22.07 -26.93
C LEU A 48 46.59 -20.99 -27.33
N PHE A 49 46.95 -19.76 -26.93
CA PHE A 49 46.69 -18.51 -27.64
C PHE A 49 47.05 -18.62 -29.13
N PRO A 50 46.34 -17.87 -29.99
CA PRO A 50 46.99 -16.69 -30.58
C PRO A 50 46.24 -15.39 -30.29
N HIS A 51 47.02 -14.35 -30.02
CA HIS A 51 46.58 -12.97 -29.95
C HIS A 51 46.22 -12.46 -31.34
N ASP A 52 45.04 -11.87 -31.50
CA ASP A 52 44.79 -10.86 -32.53
C ASP A 52 43.74 -9.84 -32.06
N GLY A 53 44.19 -8.58 -32.00
CA GLY A 53 43.43 -7.39 -32.35
C GLY A 53 42.16 -7.01 -31.56
N LEU A 54 42.33 -6.31 -30.44
CA LEU A 54 41.32 -5.37 -29.93
C LEU A 54 41.49 -4.00 -30.60
N PRO A 55 40.46 -3.41 -31.24
CA PRO A 55 40.44 -1.98 -31.45
C PRO A 55 39.96 -1.27 -30.17
N ALA A 56 40.76 -0.30 -29.74
CA ALA A 56 40.48 0.62 -28.66
C ALA A 56 39.33 1.58 -29.04
N PHE A 57 38.27 1.63 -28.22
CA PHE A 57 37.29 2.71 -28.25
C PHE A 57 37.73 3.84 -27.33
N PRO A 58 37.86 5.10 -27.81
CA PRO A 58 38.24 6.23 -26.98
C PRO A 58 37.01 6.92 -26.38
N GLY A 59 37.13 7.33 -25.12
CA GLY A 59 36.26 8.33 -24.47
C GLY A 59 34.88 7.80 -24.06
N GLY A 60 34.45 7.85 -22.80
CA GLY A 60 34.70 8.90 -21.82
C GLY A 60 33.46 9.78 -21.63
N GLU A 61 32.27 9.19 -21.45
CA GLU A 61 31.13 9.89 -20.86
C GLU A 61 30.67 9.12 -19.64
N ARG A 62 31.07 9.62 -18.46
CA ARG A 62 30.50 9.20 -17.19
C ARG A 62 29.04 9.59 -17.23
N LEU A 63 28.16 8.62 -17.42
CA LEU A 63 26.76 8.77 -17.06
C LEU A 63 26.74 9.23 -15.60
N SER A 64 26.39 10.50 -15.44
CA SER A 64 26.20 11.15 -14.16
C SER A 64 25.31 10.24 -13.32
N SER A 65 25.88 9.71 -12.25
CA SER A 65 25.14 8.97 -11.25
C SER A 65 24.07 9.91 -10.70
N SER A 66 22.84 9.81 -11.18
CA SER A 66 21.71 10.42 -10.49
C SER A 66 21.62 9.69 -9.16
N SER A 67 22.06 10.37 -8.11
CA SER A 67 21.90 9.92 -6.73
C SER A 67 20.48 9.39 -6.53
N PRO A 68 20.31 8.25 -5.84
CA PRO A 68 18.99 7.84 -5.40
C PRO A 68 18.46 8.96 -4.48
N VAL A 69 17.40 9.63 -4.92
CA VAL A 69 16.59 10.50 -4.07
C VAL A 69 16.07 9.62 -2.94
N ALA A 70 16.60 9.85 -1.73
CA ALA A 70 16.07 9.24 -0.53
C ALA A 70 14.58 9.62 -0.43
N PRO A 71 13.66 8.65 -0.26
CA PRO A 71 12.26 8.99 -0.06
C PRO A 71 12.08 9.65 1.32
N GLY A 72 11.80 10.96 1.30
CA GLY A 72 10.94 11.59 2.29
C GLY A 72 11.55 11.94 3.65
N ALA A 73 12.54 12.82 3.70
CA ALA A 73 12.64 13.73 4.83
C ALA A 73 11.54 14.80 4.67
N SER A 74 10.36 14.56 5.25
CA SER A 74 9.31 15.57 5.34
C SER A 74 9.88 16.78 6.09
N THR A 75 9.96 17.92 5.40
CA THR A 75 10.34 19.21 5.97
C THR A 75 9.44 19.50 7.18
N ALA A 76 10.05 19.92 8.29
CA ALA A 76 9.38 20.20 9.57
C ALA A 76 8.26 21.28 9.53
N GLY A 77 7.93 21.82 8.35
CA GLY A 77 6.88 22.82 8.14
C GLY A 77 5.47 22.26 7.85
N ASP A 78 5.32 20.97 7.50
CA ASP A 78 4.02 20.37 7.14
C ASP A 78 3.53 19.37 8.20
N ASP A 79 3.40 19.80 9.46
CA ASP A 79 2.77 18.97 10.49
C ASP A 79 1.23 19.03 10.35
N PRO A 80 0.55 17.95 9.93
CA PRO A 80 -0.89 17.98 9.67
C PRO A 80 -1.74 18.18 10.94
N PHE A 81 -1.12 18.04 12.10
CA PHE A 81 -1.75 18.20 13.41
C PHE A 81 -1.20 19.38 14.23
N ALA A 82 -0.42 20.27 13.60
CA ALA A 82 0.05 21.48 14.28
C ALA A 82 -1.13 22.29 14.85
N GLY A 83 -1.02 22.65 16.13
CA GLY A 83 -2.03 23.45 16.83
C GLY A 83 -3.27 22.68 17.31
N GLN A 84 -3.31 21.35 17.17
CA GLN A 84 -4.39 20.52 17.70
C GLN A 84 -4.03 20.01 19.10
N SER A 85 -4.98 20.11 20.03
CA SER A 85 -4.85 19.56 21.38
C SER A 85 -5.03 18.04 21.42
N GLU A 86 -5.80 17.49 20.49
CA GLU A 86 -6.21 16.08 20.45
C GLU A 86 -6.16 15.53 19.02
N LEU A 87 -5.85 14.23 18.89
CA LEU A 87 -5.85 13.54 17.61
C LEU A 87 -7.28 13.17 17.19
N SER A 88 -7.84 13.89 16.21
CA SER A 88 -9.15 13.55 15.63
C SER A 88 -9.04 12.41 14.60
N LEU A 89 -9.92 11.41 14.72
CA LEU A 89 -10.01 10.26 13.81
C LEU A 89 -10.27 10.68 12.36
N ASP A 90 -11.27 11.54 12.13
CA ASP A 90 -11.65 11.96 10.78
C ASP A 90 -10.55 12.76 10.10
N ARG A 91 -9.84 13.58 10.89
CA ARG A 91 -8.68 14.32 10.40
C ARG A 91 -7.54 13.40 10.04
N LEU A 92 -7.28 12.37 10.85
CA LEU A 92 -6.26 11.37 10.56
C LEU A 92 -6.55 10.65 9.24
N VAL A 93 -7.78 10.17 9.04
CA VAL A 93 -8.17 9.48 7.79
C VAL A 93 -7.98 10.40 6.59
N THR A 94 -8.43 11.65 6.68
CA THR A 94 -8.30 12.64 5.61
C THR A 94 -6.83 12.89 5.25
N GLU A 95 -5.95 13.00 6.24
CA GLU A 95 -4.53 13.26 6.01
C GLU A 95 -3.78 12.03 5.49
N VAL A 96 -4.16 10.81 5.92
CA VAL A 96 -3.62 9.56 5.37
C VAL A 96 -3.97 9.44 3.88
N GLU A 97 -5.22 9.68 3.49
CA GLU A 97 -5.62 9.65 2.08
C GLU A 97 -4.91 10.73 1.25
N ARG A 98 -4.80 11.95 1.78
CA ARG A 98 -4.17 13.08 1.07
C ARG A 98 -2.69 12.87 0.81
N ARG A 99 -1.96 12.31 1.78
CA ARG A 99 -0.49 12.16 1.72
C ARG A 99 -0.03 10.89 1.03
N ASN A 100 -0.94 9.98 0.68
CA ASN A 100 -0.58 8.70 0.10
C ASN A 100 -0.17 8.82 -1.39
N PRO A 101 1.10 8.55 -1.76
CA PRO A 101 1.57 8.65 -3.14
C PRO A 101 1.07 7.51 -4.03
N SER A 102 0.79 6.32 -3.49
CA SER A 102 0.25 5.23 -4.29
C SER A 102 -1.17 5.56 -4.77
N LEU A 103 -1.99 6.20 -3.92
CA LEU A 103 -3.31 6.67 -4.31
C LEU A 103 -3.24 7.72 -5.43
N GLN A 104 -2.27 8.65 -5.36
CA GLN A 104 -2.06 9.64 -6.43
C GLN A 104 -1.60 8.98 -7.73
N ALA A 105 -0.71 7.99 -7.67
CA ALA A 105 -0.28 7.22 -8.83
C ALA A 105 -1.45 6.45 -9.47
N MET A 106 -2.33 5.86 -8.66
CA MET A 106 -3.54 5.18 -9.15
C MET A 106 -4.51 6.15 -9.83
N ILE A 107 -4.73 7.33 -9.26
CA ILE A 107 -5.57 8.37 -9.87
C ILE A 107 -4.99 8.81 -11.22
N ALA A 108 -3.67 9.01 -11.30
CA ALA A 108 -3.00 9.34 -12.56
C ALA A 108 -3.14 8.21 -13.59
N ALA A 109 -2.93 6.95 -13.18
CA ALA A 109 -3.10 5.78 -14.04
C ALA A 109 -4.55 5.64 -14.55
N TRP A 110 -5.54 5.85 -13.69
CA TRP A 110 -6.95 5.89 -14.06
C TRP A 110 -7.24 7.00 -15.07
N SER A 111 -6.71 8.21 -14.84
CA SER A 111 -6.91 9.33 -15.78
C SER A 111 -6.31 9.04 -17.16
N ALA A 112 -5.13 8.41 -17.20
CA ALA A 112 -4.51 7.98 -18.44
C ALA A 112 -5.31 6.87 -19.14
N ALA A 113 -5.90 5.93 -18.38
CA ALA A 113 -6.77 4.90 -18.93
C ALA A 113 -8.07 5.47 -19.50
N ALA A 114 -8.68 6.45 -18.80
CA ALA A 114 -9.87 7.15 -19.27
C ALA A 114 -9.63 7.88 -20.59
N GLU A 115 -8.44 8.48 -20.78
CA GLU A 115 -8.06 9.18 -22.01
C GLU A 115 -7.76 8.24 -23.19
N ARG A 116 -7.68 6.91 -22.97
CA ARG A 116 -7.58 5.95 -24.08
C ARG A 116 -8.89 5.83 -24.85
N TYR A 117 -10.04 6.09 -24.22
CA TYR A 117 -11.34 5.98 -24.88
C TYR A 117 -11.44 6.83 -26.17
N PRO A 118 -11.17 8.15 -26.16
CA PRO A 118 -11.22 8.95 -27.38
C PRO A 118 -10.21 8.48 -28.44
N GLN A 119 -9.04 7.96 -28.03
CA GLN A 119 -8.00 7.46 -28.94
C GLN A 119 -8.40 6.16 -29.66
N VAL A 120 -9.10 5.24 -28.98
CA VAL A 120 -9.52 3.97 -29.61
C VAL A 120 -10.84 4.09 -30.37
N VAL A 121 -11.63 5.11 -30.04
CA VAL A 121 -12.89 5.42 -30.73
C VAL A 121 -12.64 6.31 -31.93
N SER A 122 -11.55 7.07 -32.05
CA SER A 122 -11.23 7.86 -33.24
C SER A 122 -11.02 6.97 -34.47
N LEU A 123 -11.13 7.58 -35.65
CA LEU A 123 -10.76 6.91 -36.89
C LEU A 123 -9.23 6.90 -36.98
N ASP A 124 -8.66 5.88 -37.63
CA ASP A 124 -7.22 5.84 -37.85
C ASP A 124 -6.79 7.07 -38.68
N ASP A 125 -5.60 7.59 -38.36
CA ASP A 125 -5.07 8.79 -38.98
C ASP A 125 -4.88 8.58 -40.49
N PRO A 126 -5.18 9.59 -41.32
CA PRO A 126 -4.93 9.50 -42.74
C PRO A 126 -3.41 9.53 -43.00
N MET A 127 -2.95 8.56 -43.79
CA MET A 127 -1.56 8.47 -44.23
C MET A 127 -1.41 9.24 -45.54
N PHE A 128 -0.60 10.29 -45.51
CA PHE A 128 -0.20 11.04 -46.69
C PHE A 128 1.21 10.64 -47.10
N GLU A 129 1.34 10.16 -48.33
CA GLU A 129 2.61 9.79 -48.95
C GLU A 129 2.88 10.72 -50.13
N PHE A 130 4.10 11.23 -50.18
CA PHE A 130 4.60 12.05 -51.28
C PHE A 130 5.83 11.36 -51.87
N MET A 131 5.77 11.07 -53.16
CA MET A 131 6.86 10.40 -53.87
C MET A 131 7.32 11.26 -55.04
N VAL A 132 8.64 11.35 -55.19
CA VAL A 132 9.30 12.05 -56.29
C VAL A 132 10.05 11.00 -57.11
N ALA A 133 9.62 10.80 -58.34
CA ALA A 133 10.29 9.93 -59.29
C ALA A 133 11.32 10.75 -60.09
N THR A 134 12.60 10.43 -59.91
CA THR A 134 13.69 10.95 -60.75
C THR A 134 13.83 10.08 -62.00
N ALA A 135 13.96 10.70 -63.17
CA ALA A 135 14.12 10.01 -64.44
C ALA A 135 15.33 9.06 -64.40
N HIS A 136 15.14 7.81 -64.82
CA HIS A 136 16.24 6.86 -65.03
C HIS A 136 16.79 7.03 -66.45
N ALA A 137 18.11 6.86 -66.61
CA ALA A 137 18.81 7.09 -67.86
C ALA A 137 18.24 6.22 -69.00
N GLY A 138 17.60 6.85 -69.99
CA GLY A 138 17.03 6.20 -71.18
C GLY A 138 15.59 6.57 -71.51
N THR A 139 14.85 7.19 -70.57
CA THR A 139 13.46 7.63 -70.80
C THR A 139 13.37 9.16 -70.82
N ASN A 140 12.76 9.73 -71.86
CA ASN A 140 12.52 11.18 -72.04
C ASN A 140 11.34 11.72 -71.21
N ASP A 141 11.01 11.09 -70.08
CA ASP A 141 9.97 11.60 -69.18
C ASP A 141 10.64 12.35 -68.02
N GLY A 142 10.20 13.58 -67.80
CA GLY A 142 10.72 14.46 -66.75
C GLY A 142 10.44 13.95 -65.33
N MET A 143 10.87 14.72 -64.34
CA MET A 143 10.62 14.44 -62.92
C MET A 143 9.11 14.28 -62.65
N GLY A 144 8.72 13.14 -62.09
CA GLY A 144 7.33 12.84 -61.72
C GLY A 144 7.09 13.11 -60.24
N TYR A 145 5.96 13.75 -59.91
CA TYR A 145 5.50 13.91 -58.53
C TYR A 145 4.20 13.13 -58.35
N SER A 146 4.10 12.31 -57.30
CA SER A 146 2.85 11.66 -56.90
C SER A 146 2.52 11.94 -55.44
N TYR A 147 1.23 12.12 -55.19
CA TYR A 147 0.66 12.33 -53.86
C TYR A 147 -0.39 11.24 -53.63
N GLN A 148 -0.32 10.55 -52.50
CA GLN A 148 -1.24 9.49 -52.14
C GLN A 148 -1.78 9.75 -50.74
N LEU A 149 -3.11 9.77 -50.60
CA LEU A 149 -3.80 9.83 -49.32
C LEU A 149 -4.50 8.50 -49.10
N SER A 150 -4.23 7.83 -47.98
CA SER A 150 -4.86 6.56 -47.63
C SER A 150 -5.40 6.59 -46.20
N GLN A 151 -6.59 6.02 -45.99
CA GLN A 151 -7.22 5.95 -44.68
C GLN A 151 -7.89 4.59 -44.50
N ALA A 152 -7.60 3.93 -43.38
CA ALA A 152 -8.27 2.69 -43.03
C ALA A 152 -9.69 2.98 -42.53
N ILE A 153 -10.70 2.44 -43.22
CA ILE A 153 -12.10 2.52 -42.78
C ILE A 153 -12.48 1.18 -42.15
N PRO A 154 -12.57 1.08 -40.81
CA PRO A 154 -12.94 -0.17 -40.16
C PRO A 154 -14.43 -0.47 -40.35
N TRP A 155 -14.78 -1.75 -40.32
CA TRP A 155 -16.17 -2.19 -40.30
C TRP A 155 -16.95 -1.52 -39.13
N PRO A 156 -18.20 -1.11 -39.36
CA PRO A 156 -19.06 -0.53 -38.32
C PRO A 156 -19.13 -1.46 -37.10
N GLY A 157 -19.15 -0.88 -35.90
CA GLY A 157 -19.22 -1.61 -34.62
C GLY A 157 -17.86 -1.97 -34.00
N LYS A 158 -16.79 -2.18 -34.77
CA LYS A 158 -15.47 -2.54 -34.22
C LYS A 158 -14.90 -1.45 -33.29
N ARG A 159 -15.02 -0.18 -33.68
CA ARG A 159 -14.61 0.98 -32.86
C ARG A 159 -15.43 1.10 -31.58
N GLN A 160 -16.73 0.81 -31.64
CA GLN A 160 -17.60 0.85 -30.47
C GLN A 160 -17.23 -0.21 -29.45
N LEU A 161 -16.91 -1.44 -29.88
CA LEU A 161 -16.44 -2.51 -28.99
C LEU A 161 -15.08 -2.20 -28.36
N ARG A 162 -14.14 -1.60 -29.13
CA ARG A 162 -12.87 -1.12 -28.59
C ARG A 162 -13.07 -0.02 -27.54
N GLY A 163 -13.96 0.93 -27.81
CA GLY A 163 -14.35 1.96 -26.84
C GLY A 163 -14.97 1.37 -25.57
N ALA A 164 -15.88 0.40 -25.71
CA ALA A 164 -16.49 -0.28 -24.57
C ALA A 164 -15.45 -1.02 -23.71
N ALA A 165 -14.46 -1.67 -24.33
CA ALA A 165 -13.36 -2.31 -23.62
C ALA A 165 -12.49 -1.30 -22.86
N ALA A 166 -12.11 -0.18 -23.50
CA ALA A 166 -11.33 0.88 -22.86
C ALA A 166 -12.10 1.56 -21.71
N ALA A 167 -13.41 1.78 -21.87
CA ALA A 167 -14.26 2.31 -20.81
C ALA A 167 -14.36 1.35 -19.62
N ALA A 168 -14.54 0.05 -19.87
CA ALA A 168 -14.56 -0.97 -18.81
C ALA A 168 -13.23 -1.05 -18.06
N GLU A 169 -12.08 -0.89 -18.76
CA GLU A 169 -10.76 -0.84 -18.14
C GLU A 169 -10.63 0.39 -17.21
N ALA A 170 -11.09 1.56 -17.66
CA ALA A 170 -11.11 2.77 -16.83
C ALA A 170 -12.04 2.64 -15.62
N ASP A 171 -13.22 2.02 -15.78
CA ASP A 171 -14.14 1.76 -14.68
C ASP A 171 -13.57 0.77 -13.65
N ALA A 172 -12.85 -0.27 -14.12
CA ALA A 172 -12.14 -1.20 -13.24
C ALA A 172 -11.06 -0.47 -12.41
N ALA A 173 -10.22 0.34 -13.07
CA ALA A 173 -9.21 1.16 -12.39
C ALA A 173 -9.82 2.15 -11.37
N ARG A 174 -11.02 2.69 -11.66
CA ARG A 174 -11.76 3.51 -10.71
C ARG A 174 -12.21 2.71 -9.50
N GLY A 175 -12.69 1.48 -9.70
CA GLY A 175 -13.07 0.56 -8.65
C GLY A 175 -11.90 0.25 -7.70
N GLU A 176 -10.71 0.02 -8.25
CA GLU A 176 -9.49 -0.19 -7.48
C GLU A 176 -9.14 1.02 -6.60
N ILE A 177 -9.26 2.26 -7.12
CA ILE A 177 -9.04 3.48 -6.32
C ILE A 177 -9.98 3.52 -5.12
N VAL A 178 -11.27 3.21 -5.31
CA VAL A 178 -12.26 3.22 -4.22
C VAL A 178 -11.95 2.13 -3.19
N ALA A 179 -11.57 0.94 -3.65
CA ALA A 179 -11.16 -0.16 -2.77
C ALA A 179 -9.93 0.21 -1.93
N THR A 180 -8.90 0.79 -2.55
CA THR A 180 -7.70 1.23 -1.84
C THR A 180 -8.00 2.36 -0.84
N ARG A 181 -8.87 3.31 -1.17
CA ARG A 181 -9.31 4.34 -0.19
C ARG A 181 -9.99 3.70 1.01
N LEU A 182 -10.87 2.73 0.80
CA LEU A 182 -11.54 2.03 1.89
C LEU A 182 -10.53 1.28 2.79
N GLN A 183 -9.56 0.59 2.19
CA GLN A 183 -8.48 -0.10 2.91
C GLN A 183 -7.60 0.88 3.71
N LEU A 184 -7.26 2.03 3.13
CA LEU A 184 -6.48 3.06 3.83
C LEU A 184 -7.26 3.64 5.01
N ALA A 185 -8.55 3.90 4.83
CA ALA A 185 -9.42 4.40 5.89
C ALA A 185 -9.59 3.36 7.01
N GLU A 186 -9.73 2.07 6.67
CA GLU A 186 -9.76 0.96 7.63
C GLU A 186 -8.44 0.86 8.42
N ALA A 187 -7.31 0.88 7.71
CA ALA A 187 -5.99 0.81 8.33
C ALA A 187 -5.74 1.99 9.28
N ALA A 188 -6.10 3.21 8.86
CA ALA A 188 -5.98 4.41 9.67
C ALA A 188 -6.86 4.34 10.93
N ARG A 189 -8.13 3.91 10.80
CA ARG A 189 -9.04 3.74 11.95
C ARG A 189 -8.54 2.67 12.92
N THR A 190 -8.07 1.55 12.39
CA THR A 190 -7.55 0.45 13.22
C THR A 190 -6.32 0.89 14.00
N ALA A 191 -5.37 1.57 13.34
CA ALA A 191 -4.17 2.10 13.99
C ALA A 191 -4.52 3.16 15.05
N PHE A 192 -5.49 4.03 14.76
CA PHE A 192 -6.00 5.01 15.73
C PHE A 192 -6.58 4.35 16.98
N TYR A 193 -7.47 3.37 16.83
CA TYR A 193 -8.08 2.71 17.98
C TYR A 193 -7.08 1.88 18.79
N GLN A 194 -6.06 1.31 18.16
CA GLN A 194 -4.94 0.67 18.86
C GLN A 194 -4.15 1.68 19.70
N TYR A 195 -3.85 2.84 19.14
CA TYR A 195 -3.16 3.92 19.85
C TYR A 195 -4.00 4.45 21.01
N TYR A 196 -5.28 4.74 20.77
CA TYR A 196 -6.25 5.15 21.78
C TYR A 196 -6.31 4.12 22.93
N LEU A 197 -6.47 2.83 22.60
CA LEU A 197 -6.56 1.77 23.59
C LEU A 197 -5.31 1.69 24.46
N ALA A 198 -4.12 1.73 23.86
CA ALA A 198 -2.86 1.70 24.60
C ALA A 198 -2.73 2.90 25.55
N CYS A 199 -3.09 4.10 25.09
CA CYS A 199 -3.08 5.30 25.94
C CYS A 199 -4.04 5.18 27.13
N ARG A 200 -5.29 4.75 26.87
CA ARG A 200 -6.29 4.57 27.94
C ARG A 200 -5.89 3.48 28.93
N GLN A 201 -5.30 2.39 28.45
CA GLN A 201 -4.79 1.32 29.33
C GLN A 201 -3.60 1.80 30.17
N LEU A 202 -2.72 2.64 29.63
CA LEU A 202 -1.64 3.26 30.40
C LEU A 202 -2.17 4.14 31.54
N GLU A 203 -3.18 4.97 31.27
CA GLU A 203 -3.80 5.78 32.31
C GLU A 203 -4.43 4.93 33.42
N VAL A 204 -5.16 3.88 33.05
CA VAL A 204 -5.80 2.98 34.02
C VAL A 204 -4.75 2.22 34.82
N ASN A 205 -3.72 1.68 34.17
CA ASN A 205 -2.60 1.02 34.84
C ASN A 205 -1.90 1.98 35.83
N GLN A 206 -1.70 3.23 35.46
CA GLN A 206 -1.10 4.24 36.33
C GLN A 206 -1.98 4.55 37.54
N ARG A 207 -3.30 4.65 37.37
CA ARG A 207 -4.26 4.80 38.47
C ARG A 207 -4.23 3.59 39.41
N VAL A 208 -4.35 2.38 38.87
CA VAL A 208 -4.32 1.13 39.65
C VAL A 208 -2.98 0.98 40.40
N SER A 209 -1.86 1.30 39.77
CA SER A 209 -0.55 1.33 40.41
C SER A 209 -0.44 2.37 41.52
N GLY A 210 -1.21 3.47 41.46
CA GLY A 210 -1.37 4.42 42.55
C GLY A 210 -2.08 3.80 43.75
N LEU A 211 -3.27 3.23 43.52
CA LEU A 211 -4.06 2.59 44.57
C LEU A 211 -3.33 1.41 45.22
N MET A 212 -2.61 0.59 44.44
CA MET A 212 -1.86 -0.53 44.98
C MET A 212 -0.67 -0.09 45.84
N ARG A 213 -0.03 1.05 45.52
CA ARG A 213 1.00 1.65 46.40
C ARG A 213 0.40 2.09 47.72
N GLU A 214 -0.74 2.76 47.70
CA GLU A 214 -1.45 3.15 48.93
C GLU A 214 -1.84 1.92 49.77
N PHE A 215 -2.33 0.85 49.12
CA PHE A 215 -2.64 -0.40 49.80
C PHE A 215 -1.42 -1.03 50.48
N ARG A 216 -0.29 -1.11 49.76
CA ARG A 216 1.00 -1.57 50.31
C ARG A 216 1.41 -0.75 51.52
N ASP A 217 1.32 0.58 51.45
CA ASP A 217 1.73 1.48 52.54
C ASP A 217 0.85 1.30 53.79
N ILE A 218 -0.45 1.07 53.61
CA ILE A 218 -1.39 0.73 54.69
C ILE A 218 -1.08 -0.65 55.30
N ALA A 219 -0.83 -1.65 54.46
CA ALA A 219 -0.49 -3.00 54.90
C ALA A 219 0.83 -3.01 55.69
N GLN A 220 1.83 -2.26 55.23
CA GLN A 220 3.10 -2.09 55.91
C GLN A 220 2.91 -1.44 57.29
N SER A 221 2.16 -0.34 57.35
CA SER A 221 1.87 0.33 58.63
C SER A 221 1.16 -0.59 59.63
N LYS A 222 0.22 -1.44 59.15
CA LYS A 222 -0.46 -2.44 59.99
C LYS A 222 0.45 -3.58 60.42
N TYR A 223 1.36 -4.02 59.55
CA TYR A 223 2.34 -5.06 59.88
C TYR A 223 3.30 -4.58 60.99
N GLU A 224 3.76 -3.33 60.93
CA GLU A 224 4.64 -2.74 61.95
C GLU A 224 4.01 -2.73 63.35
N VAL A 225 2.68 -2.57 63.44
CA VAL A 225 1.92 -2.67 64.70
C VAL A 225 1.37 -4.09 64.97
N SER A 226 1.83 -5.11 64.24
CA SER A 226 1.41 -6.52 64.33
C SER A 226 -0.10 -6.76 64.10
N GLN A 227 -0.75 -5.89 63.34
CA GLN A 227 -2.19 -5.96 62.99
C GLN A 227 -2.46 -6.52 61.58
N ALA A 228 -1.43 -6.82 60.79
CA ALA A 228 -1.54 -7.48 59.50
C ALA A 228 -0.39 -8.49 59.31
N MET A 229 -0.53 -9.41 58.36
CA MET A 229 0.51 -10.39 58.06
C MET A 229 1.52 -9.81 57.06
N GLN A 230 2.80 -10.17 57.21
CA GLN A 230 3.85 -9.78 56.24
C GLN A 230 3.51 -10.21 54.80
N GLN A 231 2.75 -11.31 54.66
CA GLN A 231 2.25 -11.82 53.40
C GLN A 231 1.46 -10.76 52.61
N ASP A 232 0.68 -9.90 53.28
CA ASP A 232 -0.13 -8.88 52.59
C ASP A 232 0.76 -7.81 51.93
N VAL A 233 1.88 -7.45 52.57
CA VAL A 233 2.87 -6.51 52.04
C VAL A 233 3.59 -7.12 50.83
N LEU A 234 4.07 -8.35 50.97
CA LEU A 234 4.76 -9.06 49.88
C LEU A 234 3.84 -9.29 48.69
N GLN A 235 2.57 -9.63 48.92
CA GLN A 235 1.60 -9.76 47.85
C GLN A 235 1.42 -8.42 47.10
N ALA A 236 1.26 -7.32 47.83
CA ALA A 236 1.11 -6.00 47.20
C ALA A 236 2.35 -5.59 46.38
N GLU A 237 3.56 -5.95 46.84
CA GLU A 237 4.80 -5.73 46.07
C GLU A 237 4.86 -6.56 44.79
N VAL A 238 4.43 -7.83 44.82
CA VAL A 238 4.34 -8.68 43.62
C VAL A 238 3.35 -8.07 42.62
N GLU A 239 2.16 -7.66 43.06
CA GLU A 239 1.16 -7.01 42.20
C GLU A 239 1.69 -5.71 41.58
N LEU A 240 2.47 -4.91 42.33
CA LEU A 240 3.13 -3.72 41.79
C LEU A 240 4.17 -4.06 40.72
N ALA A 241 4.93 -5.15 40.91
CA ALA A 241 5.89 -5.62 39.92
C ALA A 241 5.18 -6.09 38.63
N GLU A 242 4.06 -6.79 38.76
CA GLU A 242 3.23 -7.20 37.62
C GLU A 242 2.65 -5.98 36.88
N LEU A 243 2.13 -4.99 37.61
CA LEU A 243 1.64 -3.75 37.03
C LEU A 243 2.74 -2.97 36.28
N ALA A 244 3.98 -2.98 36.79
CA ALA A 244 5.12 -2.38 36.13
C ALA A 244 5.51 -3.13 34.84
N GLY A 245 5.49 -4.46 34.85
CA GLY A 245 5.66 -5.30 33.67
C GLY A 245 4.59 -4.99 32.61
N ARG A 246 3.32 -4.94 33.03
CA ARG A 246 2.20 -4.59 32.15
C ARG A 246 2.35 -3.19 31.55
N ARG A 247 2.82 -2.22 32.32
CA ARG A 247 3.09 -0.86 31.82
C ARG A 247 4.12 -0.87 30.69
N ALA A 248 5.19 -1.66 30.81
CA ALA A 248 6.22 -1.76 29.77
C ALA A 248 5.65 -2.32 28.45
N GLU A 249 4.77 -3.33 28.54
CA GLU A 249 4.03 -3.85 27.37
C GLU A 249 3.17 -2.77 26.73
N LEU A 250 2.39 -2.04 27.53
CA LEU A 250 1.50 -0.99 27.03
C LEU A 250 2.26 0.18 26.37
N VAL A 251 3.44 0.56 26.91
CA VAL A 251 4.31 1.56 26.27
C VAL A 251 4.83 1.07 24.92
N ARG A 252 5.19 -0.21 24.83
CA ARG A 252 5.58 -0.81 23.55
C ARG A 252 4.43 -0.79 22.55
N ASP A 253 3.23 -1.17 22.97
CA ASP A 253 2.04 -1.17 22.12
C ASP A 253 1.70 0.24 21.63
N GLN A 254 1.80 1.24 22.52
CA GLN A 254 1.65 2.65 22.15
C GLN A 254 2.66 3.04 21.06
N ARG A 255 3.94 2.72 21.23
CA ARG A 255 4.99 3.02 20.24
C ARG A 255 4.73 2.35 18.90
N VAL A 256 4.31 1.08 18.90
CA VAL A 256 3.97 0.36 17.67
C VAL A 256 2.76 1.00 16.97
N ALA A 257 1.75 1.42 17.72
CA ALA A 257 0.59 2.10 17.15
C ALA A 257 0.95 3.49 16.58
N THR A 258 1.76 4.27 17.30
CA THR A 258 2.31 5.54 16.81
C THR A 258 3.12 5.36 15.53
N ALA A 259 4.02 4.36 15.52
CA ALA A 259 4.78 3.98 14.34
C ALA A 259 3.88 3.66 13.14
N ARG A 260 2.83 2.84 13.34
CA ARG A 260 1.86 2.51 12.29
C ARG A 260 1.16 3.75 11.73
N ILE A 261 0.67 4.64 12.61
CA ILE A 261 0.04 5.90 12.19
C ILE A 261 1.02 6.76 11.37
N ASN A 262 2.26 6.90 11.85
CA ASN A 262 3.28 7.70 11.16
C ASN A 262 3.68 7.11 9.80
N THR A 263 3.74 5.77 9.68
CA THR A 263 4.00 5.11 8.39
C THR A 263 2.88 5.37 7.38
N LEU A 264 1.60 5.33 7.80
CA LEU A 264 0.47 5.67 6.93
C LEU A 264 0.52 7.14 6.47
N LEU A 265 1.01 8.03 7.32
CA LEU A 265 1.20 9.45 7.02
C LEU A 265 2.48 9.76 6.23
N HIS A 266 3.30 8.74 5.91
CA HIS A 266 4.60 8.89 5.26
C HIS A 266 5.55 9.84 6.02
N ARG A 267 5.61 9.68 7.36
CA ARG A 267 6.47 10.45 8.27
C ARG A 267 7.48 9.55 8.98
N ALA A 268 8.43 10.17 9.68
CA ALA A 268 9.34 9.46 10.57
C ALA A 268 8.55 8.67 11.63
N VAL A 269 8.99 7.44 11.89
CA VAL A 269 8.29 6.47 12.75
C VAL A 269 8.07 6.98 14.16
N ASP A 270 9.05 7.70 14.70
CA ASP A 270 9.05 8.21 16.08
C ASP A 270 8.51 9.65 16.19
N TYR A 271 7.88 10.18 15.13
CA TYR A 271 7.34 11.54 15.18
C TYR A 271 6.22 11.63 16.23
N PRO A 272 6.25 12.63 17.13
CA PRO A 272 5.28 12.74 18.22
C PRO A 272 3.87 12.97 17.66
N LEU A 273 2.90 12.26 18.22
CA LEU A 273 1.48 12.46 17.93
C LEU A 273 0.80 13.19 19.10
N PRO A 274 -0.21 14.04 18.84
CA PRO A 274 -1.04 14.58 19.90
C PRO A 274 -1.79 13.46 20.63
N PRO A 275 -2.14 13.66 21.91
CA PRO A 275 -2.87 12.66 22.68
C PRO A 275 -4.23 12.36 22.05
N PRO A 276 -4.76 11.15 22.24
CA PRO A 276 -6.13 10.83 21.85
C PRO A 276 -7.15 11.62 22.70
N PRO A 277 -8.38 11.81 22.19
CA PRO A 277 -9.49 12.42 22.95
C PRO A 277 -9.95 11.57 24.15
#